data_AF-A0A238UA11-F1
#
_entry.id   AF-A0A238UA11-F1
#
_cell.length_a   1.000
_cell.length_b   1.000
_cell.length_c   1.000
_cell.angle_alpha   90.00
_cell.angle_beta   90.00
_cell.angle_gamma   90.00
#
_symmetry.space_group_name_H-M   'P 1'
#
loop_
_entity.id
_entity.type
_entity.pdbx_description
1 polymer ?
#
loop_
_entity_poly.entity_id
_entity_poly.type
_entity_poly.pdbx_seq_one_letter_code
_entity_poly.pdbx_strand_id
1 'polypeptide(L)'
;MLISLYLRIWFWITFIKYRNSLPTTSDIENPKMKIEGFSQSFIYEDEGLWEAKWPLPEAFKYVISYRTYLVIGIENDKNFMRSKRFDRSIYTIAKRYFSNWIGFHPSRCTYNAELSDRMQRIRKVSLWKFEKMFDEEI
;
A
#
# COMPACT_ATOMS: atom_id res chain seq x y z
N MET A 1 16.60 -12.66 -9.55
CA MET A 1 17.60 -11.60 -9.25
C MET A 1 17.64 -10.50 -10.32
N LEU A 2 17.66 -10.85 -11.62
CA LEU A 2 17.58 -9.87 -12.72
C LEU A 2 16.22 -9.16 -12.82
N ILE A 3 15.10 -9.90 -12.74
CA ILE A 3 13.74 -9.32 -12.81
C ILE A 3 13.50 -8.29 -11.69
N SER A 4 13.93 -8.59 -10.47
CA SER A 4 13.83 -7.66 -9.33
C SER A 4 14.65 -6.38 -9.54
N LEU A 5 15.80 -6.47 -10.22
CA LEU A 5 16.61 -5.30 -10.53
C LEU A 5 15.95 -4.43 -11.60
N TYR A 6 15.46 -5.04 -12.69
CA TYR A 6 14.73 -4.34 -13.74
C TYR A 6 13.50 -3.61 -13.20
N LEU A 7 12.66 -4.30 -12.41
CA LEU A 7 11.50 -3.69 -11.78
C LEU A 7 11.88 -2.52 -10.86
N ARG A 8 12.95 -2.68 -10.08
CA ARG A 8 13.43 -1.60 -9.20
C ARG A 8 13.88 -0.37 -9.98
N ILE A 9 14.57 -0.55 -11.11
CA ILE A 9 14.94 0.55 -12.00
C ILE A 9 13.70 1.20 -12.61
N TRP A 10 12.74 0.40 -13.07
CA TRP A 10 11.49 0.91 -13.64
C TRP A 10 10.65 1.71 -12.63
N PHE A 11 10.52 1.23 -11.39
CA PHE A 11 9.88 1.98 -10.31
C PHE A 11 10.63 3.26 -9.97
N TRP A 12 11.97 3.21 -9.95
CA TRP A 12 12.78 4.38 -9.71
C TRP A 12 12.55 5.48 -10.76
N ILE A 13 12.55 5.14 -12.05
CA ILE A 13 12.22 6.06 -13.15
C ILE A 13 10.79 6.61 -12.99
N THR A 14 9.84 5.74 -12.64
CA THR A 14 8.45 6.15 -12.39
C THR A 14 8.37 7.18 -11.26
N PHE A 15 9.01 6.92 -10.12
CA PHE A 15 8.98 7.85 -8.99
C PHE A 15 9.64 9.20 -9.31
N ILE A 16 10.71 9.21 -10.12
CA ILE A 16 11.29 10.46 -10.60
C ILE A 16 10.29 11.25 -11.44
N LYS A 17 9.67 10.59 -12.43
CA LYS A 17 8.76 11.24 -13.39
C LYS A 17 7.52 11.83 -12.71
N TYR A 18 7.02 11.18 -11.66
CA TYR A 18 5.74 11.53 -11.02
C TYR A 18 5.89 12.13 -9.61
N ARG A 19 7.09 12.52 -9.18
CA ARG A 19 7.40 12.96 -7.80
C ARG A 19 6.48 14.02 -7.17
N ASN A 20 5.82 14.84 -7.99
CA ASN A 20 4.93 15.93 -7.54
C ASN A 20 3.45 15.66 -7.85
N SER A 21 3.07 14.42 -8.15
CA SER A 21 1.72 14.09 -8.63
C SER A 21 0.75 13.63 -7.55
N LEU A 22 1.22 13.40 -6.32
CA LEU A 22 0.37 12.93 -5.22
C LEU A 22 0.12 14.03 -4.19
N PRO A 23 -1.05 14.01 -3.50
CA PRO A 23 -1.39 15.00 -2.48
C PRO A 23 -0.40 15.04 -1.31
N THR A 24 -0.05 16.24 -0.87
CA THR A 24 0.81 16.46 0.30
C THR A 24 0.04 16.87 1.55
N THR A 25 -1.23 17.24 1.38
CA THR A 25 -2.16 17.67 2.43
C THR A 25 -3.49 16.97 2.21
N SER A 26 -4.35 16.99 3.23
CA SER A 26 -5.72 16.49 3.15
C SER A 26 -6.65 17.47 3.84
N ASP A 27 -7.76 17.75 3.17
CA ASP A 27 -8.86 18.53 3.71
C ASP A 27 -9.94 17.61 4.31
N ILE A 28 -9.71 16.28 4.31
CA ILE A 28 -10.62 15.28 4.84
C ILE A 28 -10.20 14.94 6.26
N GLU A 29 -11.04 15.28 7.23
CA GLU A 29 -10.78 15.05 8.66
C GLU A 29 -10.66 13.54 8.99
N ASN A 30 -11.54 12.72 8.42
CA ASN A 30 -11.62 11.28 8.69
C ASN A 30 -11.64 10.46 7.39
N PRO A 31 -10.50 10.37 6.68
CA PRO A 31 -10.44 9.71 5.39
C PRO A 31 -10.73 8.21 5.53
N LYS A 32 -11.62 7.70 4.66
CA LYS A 32 -11.98 6.28 4.65
C LYS A 32 -10.82 5.42 4.16
N MET A 33 -10.59 4.32 4.86
CA MET A 33 -9.68 3.26 4.40
C MET A 33 -10.35 2.44 3.30
N LYS A 34 -9.62 2.24 2.21
CA LYS A 34 -9.92 1.34 1.09
C LYS A 34 -8.92 0.19 1.11
N ILE A 35 -9.37 -0.99 0.67
CA ILE A 35 -8.51 -2.17 0.54
C ILE A 35 -8.11 -2.36 -0.92
N GLU A 36 -6.83 -2.56 -1.17
CA GLU A 36 -6.32 -3.07 -2.43
C GLU A 36 -6.54 -4.58 -2.44
N GLY A 37 -7.35 -5.07 -3.38
CA GLY A 37 -7.90 -6.42 -3.32
C GLY A 37 -6.85 -7.52 -3.26
N PHE A 38 -5.83 -7.48 -4.12
CA PHE A 38 -4.94 -8.62 -4.33
C PHE A 38 -3.87 -8.76 -3.23
N SER A 39 -3.31 -7.63 -2.79
CA SER A 39 -2.30 -7.58 -1.72
C SER A 39 -2.92 -7.38 -0.34
N GLN A 40 -4.24 -7.18 -0.26
CA GLN A 40 -4.96 -6.87 0.98
C GLN A 40 -4.33 -5.67 1.71
N SER A 41 -3.75 -4.73 0.95
CA SER A 41 -3.08 -3.54 1.48
C SER A 41 -4.06 -2.41 1.68
N PHE A 42 -3.79 -1.54 2.64
CA PHE A 42 -4.67 -0.41 2.95
C PHE A 42 -4.15 0.90 2.36
N ILE A 43 -5.10 1.70 1.88
CA ILE A 43 -4.92 3.05 1.38
C ILE A 43 -6.04 3.93 1.91
N TYR A 44 -5.77 5.20 2.14
CA TYR A 44 -6.79 6.18 2.52
C TYR A 44 -7.29 6.94 1.29
N GLU A 45 -8.55 7.36 1.30
CA GLU A 45 -9.18 8.00 0.14
C GLU A 45 -8.58 9.36 -0.22
N ASP A 46 -7.92 10.02 0.72
CA ASP A 46 -7.25 11.31 0.53
C ASP A 46 -5.82 11.19 -0.06
N GLU A 47 -5.36 9.97 -0.34
CA GLU A 47 -3.98 9.73 -0.79
C GLU A 47 -3.78 9.92 -2.29
N GLY A 48 -4.86 10.10 -3.06
CA GLY A 48 -4.86 10.42 -4.49
C GLY A 48 -4.27 9.34 -5.40
N LEU A 49 -4.02 8.13 -4.88
CA LEU A 49 -3.29 7.11 -5.62
C LEU A 49 -4.14 6.43 -6.69
N TRP A 50 -5.45 6.31 -6.48
CA TRP A 50 -6.34 5.65 -7.45
C TRP A 50 -6.67 6.57 -8.63
N GLU A 51 -6.57 7.87 -8.41
CA GLU A 51 -6.73 8.92 -9.39
C GLU A 51 -5.42 9.21 -10.15
N ALA A 52 -4.30 8.66 -9.67
CA ALA A 52 -3.00 8.88 -10.26
C ALA A 52 -2.83 8.15 -11.62
N LYS A 53 -2.06 8.77 -12.51
CA LYS A 53 -1.82 8.23 -13.85
C LYS A 53 -0.91 6.99 -13.80
N TRP A 54 -1.25 5.99 -14.61
CA TRP A 54 -0.36 4.85 -14.86
C TRP A 54 1.04 5.34 -15.32
N PRO A 55 2.15 4.72 -14.88
CA PRO A 55 2.24 3.50 -14.06
C PRO A 55 2.32 3.71 -12.54
N LEU A 56 2.07 4.92 -12.03
CA LEU A 56 2.30 5.24 -10.62
C LEU A 56 1.54 4.35 -9.62
N PRO A 57 0.22 4.05 -9.81
CA PRO A 57 -0.50 3.18 -8.88
C PRO A 57 0.11 1.78 -8.79
N GLU A 58 0.61 1.24 -9.91
CA GLU A 58 1.24 -0.08 -9.98
C GLU A 58 2.54 -0.12 -9.17
N ALA A 59 3.37 0.93 -9.30
CA ALA A 59 4.58 1.08 -8.50
C ALA A 59 4.27 1.18 -7.00
N PHE A 60 3.18 1.87 -6.65
CA PHE A 60 2.79 2.08 -5.26
C PHE A 60 2.16 0.86 -4.60
N LYS A 61 1.70 -0.16 -5.33
CA LYS A 61 1.24 -1.43 -4.71
C LYS A 61 2.28 -2.00 -3.75
N TYR A 62 3.56 -1.89 -4.08
CA TYR A 62 4.67 -2.33 -3.22
C TYR A 62 4.87 -1.42 -2.00
N VAL A 63 4.67 -0.12 -2.20
CA VAL A 63 4.79 0.90 -1.15
C VAL A 63 3.70 0.74 -0.10
N ILE A 64 2.43 0.62 -0.53
CA ILE A 64 1.28 0.46 0.37
C ILE A 64 1.29 -0.90 1.06
N SER A 65 1.81 -1.93 0.40
CA SER A 65 2.03 -3.27 0.98
C SER A 65 2.99 -3.20 2.17
N TYR A 66 4.17 -2.62 1.98
CA TYR A 66 5.11 -2.46 3.08
C TYR A 66 4.58 -1.53 4.18
N ARG A 67 3.90 -0.44 3.82
CA ARG A 67 3.27 0.45 4.80
C ARG A 67 2.23 -0.27 5.64
N THR A 68 1.37 -1.07 5.02
CA THR A 68 0.35 -1.87 5.72
C THR A 68 1.00 -2.82 6.71
N TYR A 69 2.09 -3.48 6.31
CA TYR A 69 2.90 -4.32 7.20
C TYR A 69 3.41 -3.55 8.43
N LEU A 70 3.87 -2.29 8.26
CA LEU A 70 4.32 -1.46 9.39
C LEU A 70 3.19 -1.17 10.39
N VAL A 71 1.97 -0.95 9.91
CA VAL A 71 0.80 -0.64 10.76
C VAL A 71 0.29 -1.88 11.48
N ILE A 72 0.19 -3.01 10.77
CA ILE A 72 -0.39 -4.25 11.30
C ILE A 72 0.58 -4.98 12.25
N GLY A 73 1.88 -4.82 12.03
CA GLY A 73 2.93 -5.46 12.83
C GLY A 73 3.34 -6.84 12.31
N ILE A 74 4.54 -7.26 12.71
CA ILE A 74 5.25 -8.43 12.16
C ILE A 74 4.47 -9.74 12.40
N GLU A 75 3.91 -9.89 13.58
CA GLU A 75 3.27 -11.13 14.05
C GLU A 75 1.91 -11.40 13.37
N ASN A 76 1.30 -10.34 12.85
CA ASN A 76 -0.06 -10.34 12.30
C ASN A 76 -0.08 -10.47 10.77
N ASP A 77 1.09 -10.43 10.12
CA ASP A 77 1.21 -10.46 8.67
C ASP A 77 1.55 -11.86 8.14
N LYS A 78 0.66 -12.82 8.46
CA LYS A 78 0.76 -14.25 8.07
C LYS A 78 0.36 -14.52 6.62
N ASN A 79 -0.35 -13.60 5.98
CA ASN A 79 -0.91 -13.77 4.62
C ASN A 79 -0.13 -12.97 3.56
N PHE A 80 1.14 -12.67 3.82
CA PHE A 80 1.93 -11.81 2.94
C PHE A 80 2.42 -12.59 1.72
N MET A 81 1.74 -12.44 0.58
CA MET A 81 2.06 -13.13 -0.67
C MET A 81 3.29 -12.56 -1.43
N ARG A 82 4.03 -11.58 -0.87
CA ARG A 82 5.12 -10.85 -1.56
C ARG A 82 6.45 -10.91 -0.82
N SER A 83 7.52 -10.41 -1.45
CA SER A 83 8.83 -10.29 -0.77
C SER A 83 8.90 -9.03 0.07
N LYS A 84 8.85 -9.16 1.41
CA LYS A 84 8.93 -8.02 2.36
C LYS A 84 10.17 -7.16 2.14
N ARG A 85 11.30 -7.80 1.83
CA ARG A 85 12.59 -7.11 1.56
C ARG A 85 12.51 -6.26 0.30
N PHE A 86 11.86 -6.77 -0.75
CA PHE A 86 11.68 -6.03 -1.99
C PHE A 86 10.75 -4.84 -1.79
N ASP A 87 9.58 -5.07 -1.18
CA ASP A 87 8.59 -4.03 -0.89
C ASP A 87 9.18 -2.91 -0.01
N ARG A 88 9.95 -3.27 1.02
CA ARG A 88 10.74 -2.32 1.84
C ARG A 88 11.68 -1.46 0.99
N SER A 89 12.35 -2.08 0.03
CA SER A 89 13.28 -1.36 -0.85
C SER A 89 12.57 -0.35 -1.75
N ILE A 90 11.40 -0.71 -2.27
CA ILE A 90 10.58 0.18 -3.11
C ILE A 90 9.98 1.30 -2.26
N TYR A 91 9.46 1.00 -1.08
CA TYR A 91 9.00 1.99 -0.09
C TYR A 91 10.09 3.01 0.25
N THR A 92 11.32 2.55 0.48
CA THR A 92 12.47 3.43 0.78
C THR A 92 12.78 4.38 -0.38
N ILE A 93 12.69 3.91 -1.62
CA ILE A 93 12.88 4.76 -2.81
C ILE A 93 11.74 5.77 -2.90
N ALA A 94 10.49 5.32 -2.75
CA ALA A 94 9.32 6.19 -2.81
C ALA A 94 9.38 7.33 -1.79
N LYS A 95 9.77 7.07 -0.53
CA LYS A 95 9.95 8.13 0.50
C LYS A 95 10.93 9.22 0.09
N ARG A 96 11.93 8.92 -0.75
CA ARG A 96 12.90 9.93 -1.23
C ARG A 96 12.29 10.89 -2.26
N TYR A 97 11.37 10.40 -3.08
CA TYR A 97 10.75 11.19 -4.15
C TYR A 97 9.43 11.84 -3.75
N PHE A 98 8.72 11.24 -2.78
CA PHE A 98 7.42 11.68 -2.31
C PHE A 98 7.46 11.99 -0.81
N SER A 99 8.50 12.68 -0.32
CA SER A 99 8.76 12.84 1.12
C SER A 99 7.59 13.44 1.89
N ASN A 100 6.82 14.31 1.23
CA ASN A 100 5.71 15.04 1.82
C ASN A 100 4.34 14.45 1.44
N TRP A 101 4.29 13.29 0.77
CA TRP A 101 3.03 12.62 0.46
C TRP A 101 2.32 12.25 1.76
N ILE A 102 1.03 12.58 1.86
CA ILE A 102 0.26 12.37 3.09
C ILE A 102 0.21 10.90 3.52
N GLY A 103 0.28 9.98 2.56
CA GLY A 103 0.33 8.55 2.86
C GLY A 103 1.58 8.10 3.64
N PHE A 104 2.61 8.94 3.76
CA PHE A 104 3.78 8.73 4.62
C PHE A 104 3.71 9.39 5.99
N HIS A 105 2.57 9.99 6.35
CA HIS A 105 2.38 10.55 7.68
C HIS A 105 2.61 9.47 8.76
N PRO A 106 3.30 9.76 9.88
CA PRO A 106 3.65 8.76 10.89
C PRO A 106 2.48 7.93 11.42
N SER A 107 1.29 8.54 11.54
CA SER A 107 0.06 7.85 11.97
C SER A 107 -0.39 6.73 11.02
N ARG A 108 0.07 6.73 9.77
CA ARG A 108 -0.25 5.73 8.73
C ARG A 108 0.90 4.75 8.45
N CYS A 109 2.06 4.95 9.07
CA CYS A 109 3.29 4.24 8.78
C CYS A 109 3.96 3.61 10.01
N THR A 110 3.29 3.68 11.17
CA THR A 110 3.77 3.16 12.44
C THR A 110 2.76 2.16 12.98
N TYR A 111 3.23 1.17 13.74
CA TYR A 111 2.36 0.21 14.40
C TYR A 111 1.34 0.93 15.29
N ASN A 112 0.09 0.51 15.18
CA ASN A 112 -1.00 0.97 16.02
C ASN A 112 -1.94 -0.23 16.26
N ALA A 113 -2.14 -0.60 17.52
CA ALA A 113 -2.90 -1.80 17.89
C ALA A 113 -4.37 -1.73 17.44
N GLU A 114 -5.01 -0.57 17.59
CA GLU A 114 -6.41 -0.36 17.20
C GLU A 114 -6.57 -0.42 15.67
N LEU A 115 -5.69 0.27 14.93
CA LEU A 115 -5.69 0.21 13.47
C LEU A 115 -5.35 -1.19 12.97
N SER A 116 -4.42 -1.89 13.61
CA SER A 116 -4.06 -3.27 13.28
C SER A 116 -5.26 -4.20 13.41
N ASP A 117 -5.95 -4.18 14.56
CA ASP A 117 -7.14 -4.98 14.77
C ASP A 117 -8.24 -4.66 13.74
N ARG A 118 -8.50 -3.36 13.50
CA ARG A 118 -9.47 -2.91 12.49
C ARG A 118 -9.11 -3.42 11.09
N MET A 119 -7.85 -3.28 10.67
CA MET A 119 -7.36 -3.75 9.38
C MET A 119 -7.47 -5.27 9.25
N GLN A 120 -7.16 -6.03 10.29
CA GLN A 120 -7.29 -7.49 10.30
C GLN A 120 -8.76 -7.93 10.16
N ARG A 121 -9.68 -7.28 10.87
CA ARG A 121 -11.13 -7.55 10.72
C ARG A 121 -11.61 -7.28 9.29
N ILE A 122 -11.17 -6.18 8.68
CA ILE A 122 -11.51 -5.86 7.28
C ILE A 122 -10.92 -6.91 6.32
N ARG A 123 -9.65 -7.30 6.49
CA ARG A 123 -9.01 -8.36 5.68
C ARG A 123 -9.78 -9.67 5.75
N LYS A 124 -10.19 -10.09 6.95
CA LYS A 124 -10.97 -11.32 7.17
C LYS A 124 -12.28 -11.29 6.37
N VAL A 125 -13.02 -10.18 6.44
CA VAL A 125 -14.27 -10.02 5.68
C VAL A 125 -14.00 -9.96 4.18
N SER A 126 -12.95 -9.26 3.74
CA SER A 126 -12.58 -9.19 2.32
C SER A 126 -12.22 -10.55 1.75
N LEU A 127 -11.46 -11.36 2.50
CA LEU A 127 -11.07 -12.70 2.10
C LEU A 127 -12.29 -13.61 2.01
N TRP A 128 -13.17 -13.59 3.01
CA TRP A 128 -14.42 -14.35 2.99
C TRP A 128 -15.30 -13.98 1.78
N LYS A 129 -15.42 -12.68 1.46
CA LYS A 129 -16.16 -12.24 0.26
C LYS A 129 -15.53 -12.75 -1.03
N PHE A 130 -14.20 -12.73 -1.11
CA PHE A 130 -13.47 -13.24 -2.27
C PHE A 130 -13.69 -14.74 -2.43
N GLU A 131 -13.53 -15.52 -1.36
CA GLU A 131 -13.82 -16.96 -1.35
C GLU A 131 -15.26 -17.27 -1.79
N LYS A 132 -16.25 -16.51 -1.29
CA LYS A 132 -17.65 -16.67 -1.69
C LYS A 132 -17.91 -16.42 -3.18
N MET A 133 -17.22 -15.46 -3.79
CA MET A 133 -17.33 -15.24 -5.23
C MET A 133 -16.87 -16.45 -6.04
N PHE A 134 -15.79 -17.13 -5.62
CA PHE A 134 -15.34 -18.35 -6.30
C PHE A 134 -16.24 -19.55 -6.04
N ASP A 135 -16.85 -19.65 -4.85
CA ASP A 135 -17.83 -20.70 -4.53
C ASP A 135 -19.11 -20.58 -5.37
N GLU A 136 -19.51 -19.36 -5.77
CA GLU A 136 -20.72 -19.08 -6.55
C GLU A 136 -20.49 -19.16 -8.08
N GLU A 137 -19.23 -19.17 -8.53
CA GLU A 137 -18.85 -19.31 -9.95
C GLU A 137 -18.60 -20.77 -10.39
N ILE A 138 -18.73 -21.75 -9.47
CA ILE A 138 -18.60 -23.20 -9.71
C ILE A 138 -19.97 -23.88 -9.60
#